data_AF-A0A7W0IXH5-F1
#
_entry.id   AF-A0A7W0IXH5-F1
#
_cell.length_a   1.000
_cell.length_b   1.000
_cell.length_c   1.000
_cell.angle_alpha   90.00
_cell.angle_beta   90.00
_cell.angle_gamma   90.00
#
_symmetry.space_group_name_H-M   'P 1'
#
loop_
_entity.id
_entity.type
_entity.pdbx_description
1 polymer ?
#
loop_
_entity_poly.entity_id
_entity_poly.type
_entity_poly.pdbx_seq_one_letter_code
_entity_poly.pdbx_strand_id
1 'polypeptide(L)' 'MLIKTDGFELEISKGGEIYLGSLKKGQTFLKWSDVDESIKSELENIIEKAKNLILDSENLLLNQCQ' A
#
# COMPACT_ATOMS: atom_id res chain seq x y z
N MET A 1 -3.30 2.94 -4.40
CA MET A 1 -2.33 3.27 -3.33
C MET A 1 -0.98 2.75 -3.75
N LEU A 2 0.08 3.55 -3.67
CA LEU A 2 1.45 3.12 -3.93
C LEU A 2 2.32 3.53 -2.74
N ILE A 3 3.01 2.56 -2.12
CA ILE A 3 4.02 2.80 -1.08
C ILE A 3 5.33 2.17 -1.53
N LYS A 4 6.43 2.90 -1.36
CA LYS A 4 7.78 2.42 -1.65
C LYS A 4 8.69 2.71 -0.46
N THR A 5 9.54 1.75 -0.14
CA THR A 5 10.64 1.90 0.82
C THR A 5 11.91 1.31 0.21
N ASP A 6 13.03 1.41 0.93
CA ASP A 6 14.26 0.75 0.52
C ASP A 6 14.07 -0.77 0.49
N GLY A 7 13.85 -1.27 -0.72
CA GLY A 7 13.76 -2.69 -1.04
C GLY A 7 12.36 -3.30 -1.07
N PHE A 8 11.31 -2.50 -0.91
CA PHE A 8 9.92 -2.95 -1.02
C PHE A 8 9.06 -1.96 -1.80
N GLU A 9 8.11 -2.50 -2.55
CA GLU A 9 7.08 -1.73 -3.25
C GLU A 9 5.73 -2.43 -3.07
N LEU A 10 4.70 -1.66 -2.77
CA LEU A 10 3.33 -2.15 -2.69
C LEU A 10 2.42 -1.21 -3.45
N GLU A 11 1.72 -1.75 -4.43
CA GLU A 11 0.63 -1.07 -5.12
C GLU A 11 -0.66 -1.84 -4.95
N ILE A 12 -1.72 -1.16 -4.51
CA ILE A 12 -3.06 -1.73 -4.39
C ILE A 12 -4.05 -0.79 -5.08
N SER A 13 -4.69 -1.27 -6.14
CA SER A 13 -5.84 -0.64 -6.78
C SER A 13 -7.10 -1.47 -6.52
N LYS A 14 -8.06 -0.92 -5.76
CA LYS A 14 -9.34 -1.60 -5.51
C LYS A 14 -10.09 -1.78 -6.82
N GLY A 15 -10.46 -3.02 -7.14
CA GLY A 15 -11.06 -3.37 -8.42
C GLY A 15 -10.09 -3.42 -9.61
N GLY A 16 -8.80 -3.12 -9.40
CA GLY A 16 -7.77 -3.14 -10.42
C GLY A 16 -6.66 -4.16 -10.10
N GLU A 17 -5.42 -3.73 -10.23
CA GLU A 17 -4.24 -4.57 -10.03
C GLU A 17 -3.66 -4.40 -8.61
N ILE A 18 -3.02 -5.45 -8.13
CA ILE A 18 -2.26 -5.51 -6.90
C ILE A 18 -0.84 -5.95 -7.25
N TYR A 19 0.15 -5.19 -6.83
CA TYR A 19 1.56 -5.48 -7.03
C TYR A 19 2.31 -5.44 -5.70
N LEU A 20 3.15 -6.45 -5.47
CA LEU A 20 4.09 -6.51 -4.36
C LEU A 20 5.48 -6.83 -4.89
N GLY A 21 6.39 -5.87 -4.74
CA GLY A 21 7.82 -6.03 -5.02
C GLY A 21 8.64 -6.12 -3.74
N SER A 22 9.62 -7.03 -3.71
CA SER A 22 10.62 -7.12 -2.67
C SER A 22 11.95 -7.57 -3.24
N LEU A 23 13.05 -6.92 -2.84
CA LEU A 23 14.40 -7.33 -3.26
C LEU A 23 14.73 -8.79 -2.92
N LYS A 24 14.13 -9.34 -1.85
CA LYS A 24 14.42 -10.71 -1.38
C LYS A 24 13.54 -11.78 -2.04
N LYS A 25 12.31 -11.41 -2.41
CA LYS A 25 11.28 -12.38 -2.87
C LYS A 25 10.83 -12.17 -4.31
N GLY A 26 11.38 -11.18 -5.01
CA GLY A 26 10.98 -10.84 -6.37
C GLY A 26 9.69 -10.03 -6.38
N GLN A 27 8.86 -10.28 -7.37
CA GLN A 27 7.65 -9.49 -7.63
C GLN A 27 6.44 -10.41 -7.76
N THR A 28 5.28 -9.94 -7.31
CA THR A 28 3.99 -10.63 -7.43
C THR A 28 2.96 -9.67 -7.97
N PHE A 29 2.19 -10.13 -8.96
CA PHE A 29 1.11 -9.40 -9.60
C PHE A 29 -0.18 -10.20 -9.48
N LEU A 30 -1.24 -9.57 -8.98
CA LEU A 30 -2.56 -10.16 -8.84
C LEU A 30 -3.61 -9.17 -9.35
N LYS A 31 -4.74 -9.68 -9.83
CA LYS A 31 -5.92 -8.84 -10.04
C LYS A 31 -6.78 -8.88 -8.79
N TRP A 32 -7.38 -7.75 -8.42
CA TRP A 32 -8.29 -7.66 -7.29
C TRP A 32 -9.44 -8.68 -7.40
N SER A 33 -9.94 -8.95 -8.62
CA SER A 33 -10.98 -9.95 -8.88
C SER A 33 -10.59 -11.37 -8.47
N ASP A 34 -9.29 -11.68 -8.46
CA ASP A 34 -8.76 -13.03 -8.32
C ASP A 34 -8.34 -13.31 -6.87
N VAL A 35 -8.51 -12.34 -5.97
CA VAL A 35 -8.16 -12.43 -4.55
C VAL A 35 -9.38 -12.74 -3.72
N ASP A 36 -9.23 -13.65 -2.75
CA ASP A 36 -10.30 -14.03 -1.82
C ASP A 36 -10.75 -12.85 -0.96
N GLU A 37 -12.04 -12.83 -0.60
CA GLU A 37 -12.63 -11.73 0.19
C GLU A 37 -11.94 -11.51 1.55
N SER A 38 -11.46 -12.58 2.21
CA SER A 38 -10.70 -12.45 3.45
C SER A 38 -9.39 -11.69 3.24
N ILE A 39 -8.67 -11.96 2.14
CA ILE A 39 -7.43 -11.27 1.79
C ILE A 39 -7.75 -9.83 1.35
N LYS A 40 -8.85 -9.60 0.63
CA LYS A 40 -9.31 -8.25 0.29
C LYS A 40 -9.52 -7.42 1.54
N SER A 41 -10.22 -7.93 2.55
CA SER A 41 -10.39 -7.21 3.84
C SER A 41 -9.06 -6.83 4.49
N GLU A 42 -8.06 -7.71 4.44
CA GLU A 42 -6.71 -7.39 4.93
C GLU A 42 -5.99 -6.33 4.08
N LEU A 43 -6.14 -6.37 2.75
CA LEU A 43 -5.62 -5.33 1.85
C LEU A 43 -6.29 -3.97 2.10
N GLU A 44 -7.59 -3.95 2.41
CA GLU A 44 -8.31 -2.74 2.80
C GLU A 44 -7.77 -2.17 4.11
N ASN A 45 -7.50 -3.02 5.10
CA ASN A 45 -6.85 -2.61 6.36
C ASN A 45 -5.44 -2.02 6.11
N ILE A 46 -4.67 -2.60 5.18
CA ILE A 46 -3.37 -2.04 4.76
C ILE A 46 -3.55 -0.66 4.13
N ILE A 47 -4.56 -0.46 3.28
CA ILE A 47 -4.88 0.85 2.69
C ILE A 47 -5.20 1.88 3.78
N GLU A 48 -5.98 1.54 4.80
CA GLU A 48 -6.29 2.47 5.89
C GLU A 48 -5.03 2.81 6.73
N LYS A 49 -4.17 1.82 7.01
CA LYS A 49 -2.89 2.08 7.68
C LYS A 49 -1.99 3.02 6.87
N ALA A 50 -1.96 2.86 5.55
CA ALA A 50 -1.22 3.73 4.66
C ALA A 50 -1.75 5.17 4.66
N LYS A 51 -3.08 5.35 4.69
CA LYS A 51 -3.69 6.68 4.83
C LYS A 51 -3.26 7.36 6.14
N ASN A 52 -3.30 6.63 7.26
CA ASN A 52 -2.85 7.17 8.54
C ASN A 52 -1.36 7.54 8.51
N LEU A 53 -0.51 6.70 7.90
CA LEU A 53 0.91 7.02 7.72
C LEU A 53 1.12 8.30 6.90
N ILE A 54 0.33 8.50 5.85
CA ILE A 54 0.38 9.72 5.03
C ILE A 54 -0.06 10.94 5.85
N LEU A 55 -1.17 10.85 6.59
CA LEU A 55 -1.65 11.92 7.48
C LEU A 55 -0.63 12.28 8.56
N ASP A 56 0.00 11.28 9.19
CA ASP A 56 1.07 11.51 10.17
C ASP A 56 2.27 12.20 9.50
N SER A 57 2.61 11.81 8.27
CA SER A 57 3.68 12.44 7.50
C SER A 57 3.34 13.90 7.13
N GLU A 58 2.10 14.18 6.73
CA GLU A 58 1.61 15.54 6.48
C GLU A 58 1.73 16.40 7.75
N ASN A 59 1.26 15.88 8.89
CA ASN A 59 1.38 16.57 10.17
C ASN A 59 2.84 16.82 10.57
N LEU A 60 3.77 15.92 10.24
CA LEU A 60 5.18 16.12 10.58
C LEU A 60 5.88 17.11 9.65
N LEU A 61 5.55 17.10 8.35
CA LEU A 61 6.26 17.87 7.33
C LEU A 61 5.65 19.25 7.10
N LEU A 62 4.32 19.35 7.11
CA LEU A 62 3.62 20.60 6.79
C LEU A 62 3.47 21.52 8.00
N ASN A 63 3.46 20.98 9.22
CA ASN A 63 3.48 21.79 10.44
C ASN A 63 4.87 22.41 10.72
N GLN A 64 5.92 22.08 9.95
CA GLN A 64 7.21 22.79 10.00
C GLN A 64 7.23 24.07 9.17
N CYS A 65 6.20 24.32 8.36
CA CYS A 65 6.12 25.46 7.45
C CYS A 65 5.21 26.61 7.94
N GLN A 66 4.75 26.55 9.20
CA GLN A 66 3.96 27.60 9.87
C GLN A 66 4.75 28.24 11.00
#